data_AF-A0A6B3IJD2-F1
#
_entry.id   AF-A0A6B3IJD2-F1
#
_cell.length_a   1.000
_cell.length_b   1.000
_cell.length_c   1.000
_cell.angle_alpha   90.00
_cell.angle_beta   90.00
_cell.angle_gamma   90.00
#
_symmetry.space_group_name_H-M   'P 1'
#
loop_
_entity.id
_entity.type
_entity.pdbx_description
1 polymer ?
#
loop_
_entity_poly.entity_id
_entity_poly.type
_entity_poly.pdbx_seq_one_letter_code
_entity_poly.pdbx_strand_id
1 'polypeptide(L)'
;DKLSLRDRLTQLALTPEEELLINGQTAIYSGGASTDGGFTMFAHWWALAGHTNDGWGETQKYRIAKGTGALLNAMIADAKPKIMLNSPVASVADTGSKVHVTLKSGAAFSAPKAVIAVPVNVWPTIKFTPTLPPALTTAGSQGIAVKRAVKLWIHAKKGAGRFYGQGVEGTSTPIPM
;
A
#
# COMPACT_ATOMS: atom_id res chain seq x y z
N ASP A 1 -0.96 17.30 4.55
CA ASP A 1 -1.25 18.67 4.11
C ASP A 1 -2.67 18.68 3.53
N LYS A 2 -3.09 19.71 2.80
CA LYS A 2 -4.39 19.74 2.11
C LYS A 2 -4.28 19.64 0.58
N LEU A 3 -3.09 19.41 0.03
CA LEU A 3 -2.84 19.47 -1.40
C LEU A 3 -2.97 18.07 -2.01
N SER A 4 -3.95 17.89 -2.90
CA SER A 4 -4.10 16.65 -3.67
C SER A 4 -3.18 16.63 -4.89
N LEU A 5 -3.01 15.46 -5.50
CA LEU A 5 -2.33 15.34 -6.80
C LEU A 5 -3.08 16.14 -7.87
N ARG A 6 -4.42 16.16 -7.83
CA ARG A 6 -5.25 16.97 -8.72
C ARG A 6 -4.97 18.47 -8.57
N ASP A 7 -4.88 18.97 -7.35
CA ASP A 7 -4.55 20.38 -7.11
C ASP A 7 -3.20 20.75 -7.69
N ARG A 8 -2.21 19.84 -7.58
CA ARG A 8 -0.88 20.08 -8.17
C ARG A 8 -0.92 20.07 -9.70
N LEU A 9 -1.64 19.15 -10.32
CA LEU A 9 -1.81 19.11 -11.78
C LEU A 9 -2.43 20.41 -12.30
N THR A 10 -3.48 20.89 -11.64
CA THR A 10 -4.13 22.17 -11.99
C THR A 10 -3.15 23.35 -11.90
N GLN A 11 -2.28 23.38 -10.88
CA GLN A 11 -1.28 24.44 -10.73
C GLN A 11 -0.20 24.45 -11.82
N LEU A 12 0.06 23.32 -12.47
CA LEU A 12 1.07 23.23 -13.52
C LEU A 12 0.60 23.87 -14.84
N ALA A 13 -0.71 24.08 -15.01
CA ALA A 13 -1.31 24.69 -16.20
C ALA A 13 -0.83 24.04 -17.52
N LEU A 14 -0.78 22.70 -17.53
CA LEU A 14 -0.34 21.88 -18.66
C LEU A 14 -1.30 21.98 -19.84
N THR A 15 -0.80 21.72 -21.05
CA THR A 15 -1.69 21.46 -22.20
C THR A 15 -2.45 20.14 -22.00
N PRO A 16 -3.58 19.93 -22.70
CA PRO A 16 -4.28 18.65 -22.65
C PRO A 16 -3.39 17.44 -22.99
N GLU A 17 -2.45 17.60 -23.93
CA GLU A 17 -1.51 16.56 -24.32
C GLU A 17 -0.47 16.26 -23.23
N GLU A 18 0.08 17.30 -22.60
CA GLU A 18 1.03 17.16 -21.48
C GLU A 18 0.35 16.54 -20.25
N GLU A 19 -0.88 16.96 -19.96
CA GLU A 19 -1.63 16.39 -18.85
C GLU A 19 -1.91 14.90 -19.08
N LEU A 20 -2.28 14.50 -20.31
CA LEU A 20 -2.51 13.09 -20.64
C LEU A 20 -1.30 12.21 -20.32
N LEU A 21 -0.07 12.72 -20.50
CA LEU A 21 1.16 11.98 -20.22
C LEU A 21 1.43 11.79 -18.71
N ILE A 22 1.01 12.73 -17.86
CA ILE A 22 1.35 12.75 -16.43
C ILE A 22 0.20 12.23 -15.56
N ASN A 23 -1.04 12.46 -15.99
CA ASN A 23 -2.26 12.13 -15.25
C ASN A 23 -2.43 10.62 -15.02
N GLY A 24 -2.03 9.78 -16.00
CA GLY A 24 -2.01 8.34 -15.80
C GLY A 24 -1.09 7.89 -14.66
N GLN A 25 0.00 8.62 -14.42
CA GLN A 25 0.94 8.33 -13.36
C GLN A 25 0.33 8.70 -12.01
N THR A 26 -0.24 9.90 -11.87
CA THR A 26 -0.87 10.32 -10.60
C THR A 26 -2.04 9.42 -10.22
N ALA A 27 -2.81 8.93 -11.18
CA ALA A 27 -3.92 8.00 -10.97
C ALA A 27 -3.46 6.65 -10.37
N ILE A 28 -2.31 6.12 -10.80
CA ILE A 28 -1.74 4.88 -10.26
C ILE A 28 -1.42 5.05 -8.77
N TYR A 29 -0.86 6.19 -8.40
CA TYR A 29 -0.41 6.45 -7.02
C TYR A 29 -1.54 6.92 -6.09
N SER A 30 -2.62 7.48 -6.62
CA SER A 30 -3.86 7.69 -5.86
C SER A 30 -4.74 6.44 -5.78
N GLY A 31 -4.53 5.48 -6.69
CA GLY A 31 -5.37 4.29 -6.81
C GLY A 31 -6.78 4.60 -7.31
N GLY A 32 -6.91 5.59 -8.21
CA GLY A 32 -8.17 6.09 -8.73
C GLY A 32 -8.04 7.54 -9.21
N ALA A 33 -8.93 8.41 -8.73
CA ALA A 33 -8.91 9.84 -9.06
C ALA A 33 -7.72 10.54 -8.38
N SER A 34 -7.06 11.48 -9.06
CA SER A 34 -5.95 12.24 -8.47
C SER A 34 -6.37 13.12 -7.27
N THR A 35 -7.67 13.31 -7.05
CA THR A 35 -8.22 13.95 -5.84
C THR A 35 -8.05 13.11 -4.58
N ASP A 36 -7.93 11.78 -4.72
CA ASP A 36 -7.84 10.84 -3.59
C ASP A 36 -6.40 10.73 -3.05
N GLY A 37 -5.38 11.16 -3.81
CA GLY A 37 -3.97 11.06 -3.44
C GLY A 37 -3.42 12.38 -2.94
N GLY A 38 -2.71 12.35 -1.79
CA GLY A 38 -2.01 13.51 -1.27
C GLY A 38 -0.70 13.78 -2.00
N PHE A 39 -0.46 15.04 -2.42
CA PHE A 39 0.75 15.42 -3.15
C PHE A 39 2.02 15.20 -2.32
N THR A 40 2.01 15.49 -1.02
CA THR A 40 3.17 15.23 -0.15
C THR A 40 3.65 13.77 -0.19
N MET A 41 2.74 12.79 -0.27
CA MET A 41 3.14 11.38 -0.33
C MET A 41 3.87 11.06 -1.64
N PHE A 42 3.38 11.61 -2.76
CA PHE A 42 4.04 11.45 -4.05
C PHE A 42 5.39 12.19 -4.10
N ALA A 43 5.45 13.42 -3.59
CA ALA A 43 6.68 14.19 -3.48
C ALA A 43 7.72 13.49 -2.59
N HIS A 44 7.28 12.81 -1.53
CA HIS A 44 8.15 12.00 -0.69
C HIS A 44 8.76 10.82 -1.45
N TRP A 45 7.97 10.08 -2.23
CA TRP A 45 8.51 9.01 -3.08
C TRP A 45 9.46 9.54 -4.15
N TRP A 46 9.14 10.68 -4.77
CA TRP A 46 10.03 11.35 -5.71
C TRP A 46 11.38 11.70 -5.06
N ALA A 47 11.35 12.20 -3.83
CA ALA A 47 12.56 12.48 -3.06
C ALA A 47 13.38 11.21 -2.76
N LEU A 48 12.71 10.12 -2.37
CA LEU A 48 13.36 8.82 -2.15
C LEU A 48 13.97 8.22 -3.43
N ALA A 49 13.41 8.57 -4.59
CA ALA A 49 13.96 8.23 -5.90
C ALA A 49 15.08 9.20 -6.36
N GLY A 50 15.61 10.03 -5.45
CA GLY A 50 16.75 10.92 -5.74
C GLY A 50 16.39 12.19 -6.48
N HIS A 51 15.11 12.60 -6.49
CA HIS A 51 14.64 13.81 -7.16
C HIS A 51 14.93 13.88 -8.68
N THR A 52 15.05 12.74 -9.36
CA THR A 52 15.34 12.68 -10.80
C THR A 52 14.42 11.70 -11.51
N ASN A 53 14.15 11.96 -12.80
CA ASN A 53 13.34 11.07 -13.62
C ASN A 53 14.03 9.70 -13.81
N ASP A 54 15.36 9.71 -13.93
CA ASP A 54 16.15 8.48 -14.03
C ASP A 54 16.00 7.64 -12.76
N GLY A 55 16.21 8.24 -11.58
CA GLY A 55 16.04 7.55 -10.31
C GLY A 55 14.63 7.03 -10.10
N TRP A 56 13.60 7.77 -10.54
CA TRP A 56 12.23 7.30 -10.55
C TRP A 56 12.02 6.09 -11.45
N GLY A 57 12.57 6.12 -12.68
CA GLY A 57 12.50 5.01 -13.63
C GLY A 57 13.18 3.74 -13.13
N GLU A 58 14.30 3.87 -12.41
CA GLU A 58 15.01 2.73 -11.83
C GLU A 58 14.18 1.98 -10.76
N THR A 59 13.18 2.63 -10.14
CA THR A 59 12.32 1.97 -9.13
C THR A 59 11.47 0.82 -9.69
N GLN A 60 11.24 0.79 -11.00
CA GLN A 60 10.40 -0.23 -11.66
C GLN A 60 11.21 -1.22 -12.51
N LYS A 61 12.54 -1.08 -12.54
CA LYS A 61 13.40 -1.79 -13.49
C LYS A 61 13.72 -3.22 -13.07
N TYR A 62 13.93 -3.44 -11.78
CA TYR A 62 14.41 -4.70 -11.26
C TYR A 62 13.31 -5.47 -10.52
N ARG A 63 13.40 -6.80 -10.61
CA ARG A 63 12.59 -7.73 -9.82
C ARG A 63 13.52 -8.75 -9.16
N ILE A 64 13.08 -9.31 -8.04
CA ILE A 64 13.79 -10.42 -7.39
C ILE A 64 13.76 -11.62 -8.36
N ALA A 65 14.94 -12.07 -8.80
CA ALA A 65 15.06 -13.09 -9.86
C ALA A 65 14.32 -14.39 -9.53
N LYS A 66 14.34 -14.81 -8.26
CA LYS A 66 13.65 -16.02 -7.76
C LYS A 66 12.23 -15.73 -7.23
N GLY A 67 11.72 -14.52 -7.43
CA GLY A 67 10.43 -14.06 -6.90
C GLY A 67 10.48 -13.66 -5.42
N THR A 68 9.46 -12.91 -4.97
CA THR A 68 9.33 -12.44 -3.59
C THR A 68 9.16 -13.59 -2.58
N GLY A 69 8.55 -14.70 -2.98
CA GLY A 69 8.42 -15.90 -2.15
C GLY A 69 9.76 -16.53 -1.76
N ALA A 70 10.76 -16.52 -2.66
CA ALA A 70 12.09 -17.02 -2.34
C ALA A 70 12.80 -16.16 -1.29
N LEU A 71 12.63 -14.84 -1.34
CA LEU A 71 13.15 -13.93 -0.32
C LEU A 71 12.48 -14.19 1.04
N LEU A 72 11.15 -14.32 1.07
CA LEU A 72 10.40 -14.64 2.29
C LEU A 72 10.88 -15.96 2.92
N ASN A 73 11.04 -17.01 2.10
CA ASN A 73 11.51 -18.31 2.57
C ASN A 73 12.94 -18.25 3.12
N ALA A 74 13.81 -17.46 2.52
CA ALA A 74 15.16 -17.25 3.03
C ALA A 74 15.16 -16.57 4.41
N MET A 75 14.32 -15.54 4.60
CA MET A 75 14.15 -14.89 5.91
C MET A 75 13.62 -15.84 6.98
N ILE A 76 12.65 -16.70 6.64
CA ILE A 76 12.10 -17.70 7.56
C ILE A 76 13.15 -18.76 7.91
N ALA A 77 13.94 -19.22 6.94
CA ALA A 77 14.98 -20.22 7.16
C ALA A 77 16.11 -19.70 8.07
N ASP A 78 16.43 -18.41 7.98
CA ASP A 78 17.44 -17.74 8.79
C ASP A 78 16.94 -17.50 10.22
N ALA A 79 15.80 -16.81 10.37
CA ALA A 79 15.26 -16.43 11.69
C ALA A 79 14.58 -17.58 12.45
N LYS A 80 14.16 -18.64 11.73
CA LYS A 80 13.44 -19.82 12.24
C LYS A 80 12.30 -19.47 13.21
N PRO A 81 11.40 -18.53 12.88
CA PRO A 81 10.32 -18.14 13.77
C PRO A 81 9.31 -19.29 13.92
N LYS A 82 8.61 -19.33 15.05
CA LYS A 82 7.38 -20.13 15.17
C LYS A 82 6.27 -19.42 14.39
N ILE A 83 5.77 -20.06 13.32
CA ILE A 83 4.74 -19.50 12.44
C ILE A 83 3.41 -20.18 12.70
N MET A 84 2.35 -19.39 12.83
CA MET A 84 0.96 -19.85 12.91
C MET A 84 0.13 -19.16 11.84
N LEU A 85 -0.27 -19.90 10.81
CA LEU A 85 -1.15 -19.41 9.75
C LEU A 85 -2.62 -19.56 10.16
N ASN A 86 -3.54 -18.96 9.39
CA ASN A 86 -4.98 -19.00 9.64
C ASN A 86 -5.36 -18.58 11.07
N SER A 87 -4.58 -17.66 11.64
CA SER A 87 -4.67 -17.23 13.04
C SER A 87 -4.95 -15.73 13.13
N PRO A 88 -6.09 -15.23 12.62
CA PRO A 88 -6.40 -13.81 12.65
C PRO A 88 -6.57 -13.33 14.10
N VAL A 89 -5.88 -12.24 14.44
CA VAL A 89 -5.97 -11.60 15.75
C VAL A 89 -7.32 -10.87 15.89
N ALA A 90 -7.97 -11.01 17.04
CA ALA A 90 -9.19 -10.31 17.41
C ALA A 90 -8.91 -9.12 18.35
N SER A 91 -7.98 -9.29 19.30
CA SER A 91 -7.62 -8.22 20.24
C SER A 91 -6.18 -8.28 20.70
N VAL A 92 -5.66 -7.12 21.08
CA VAL A 92 -4.36 -6.92 21.70
C VAL A 92 -4.53 -6.07 22.96
N ALA A 93 -4.12 -6.58 24.11
CA ALA A 93 -4.17 -5.87 25.38
C ALA A 93 -2.77 -5.73 25.97
N ASP A 94 -2.31 -4.50 26.21
CA ASP A 94 -1.05 -4.18 26.87
C ASP A 94 -1.32 -3.73 28.31
N THR A 95 -0.77 -4.48 29.26
CA THR A 95 -0.90 -4.20 30.70
C THR A 95 0.26 -3.36 31.24
N GLY A 96 1.20 -2.96 30.39
CA GLY A 96 2.45 -2.28 30.76
C GLY A 96 3.58 -3.26 31.11
N SER A 97 3.27 -4.44 31.64
CA SER A 97 4.25 -5.50 31.89
C SER A 97 4.25 -6.60 30.83
N LYS A 98 3.09 -6.86 30.21
CA LYS A 98 2.91 -7.90 29.20
C LYS A 98 1.85 -7.51 28.18
N VAL A 99 2.02 -8.01 26.96
CA VAL A 99 1.02 -7.93 25.92
C VAL A 99 0.31 -9.27 25.79
N HIS A 100 -1.02 -9.23 25.76
CA HIS A 100 -1.91 -10.36 25.55
C HIS A 100 -2.55 -10.24 24.17
N VAL A 101 -2.42 -11.29 23.36
CA VAL A 101 -2.96 -11.36 21.99
C VAL A 101 -4.00 -12.46 21.95
N THR A 102 -5.24 -12.12 21.60
CA THR A 102 -6.34 -13.08 21.47
C THR A 102 -6.70 -13.23 20.00
N LEU A 103 -6.75 -14.47 19.53
CA LEU A 103 -7.19 -14.80 18.17
C LEU A 103 -8.71 -14.83 18.07
N LYS A 104 -9.24 -14.74 16.84
CA LYS A 104 -10.69 -14.93 16.60
C LYS A 104 -11.19 -16.32 16.98
N SER A 105 -10.31 -17.32 17.04
CA SER A 105 -10.63 -18.67 17.55
C SER A 105 -10.78 -18.74 19.07
N GLY A 106 -10.45 -17.67 19.80
CA GLY A 106 -10.43 -17.65 21.27
C GLY A 106 -9.09 -18.06 21.89
N ALA A 107 -8.15 -18.62 21.11
CA ALA A 107 -6.80 -18.89 21.59
C ALA A 107 -6.07 -17.60 21.98
N ALA A 108 -5.32 -17.64 23.09
CA ALA A 108 -4.62 -16.48 23.62
C ALA A 108 -3.12 -16.75 23.80
N PHE A 109 -2.32 -15.73 23.52
CA PHE A 109 -0.88 -15.71 23.68
C PHE A 109 -0.48 -14.53 24.53
N SER A 110 0.68 -14.60 25.17
CA SER A 110 1.22 -13.46 25.88
C SER A 110 2.73 -13.38 25.77
N ALA A 111 3.26 -12.17 25.63
CA ALA A 111 4.68 -11.90 25.47
C ALA A 111 5.04 -10.54 26.10
N PRO A 112 6.31 -10.28 26.47
CA PRO A 112 6.71 -8.98 27.01
C PRO A 112 6.46 -7.81 26.06
N LYS A 113 6.47 -8.07 24.74
CA LYS A 113 6.23 -7.09 23.67
C LYS A 113 5.49 -7.75 22.51
N ALA A 114 4.78 -6.94 21.73
CA ALA A 114 4.17 -7.35 20.47
C ALA A 114 4.51 -6.34 19.37
N VAL A 115 4.77 -6.83 18.15
CA VAL A 115 4.97 -6.01 16.95
C VAL A 115 3.73 -6.15 16.08
N ILE A 116 3.07 -5.02 15.80
CA ILE A 116 1.87 -4.98 14.96
C ILE A 116 2.29 -4.68 13.52
N ALA A 117 2.41 -5.73 12.70
CA ALA A 117 2.87 -5.65 11.31
C ALA A 117 1.75 -5.94 10.29
N VAL A 118 0.49 -5.70 10.66
CA VAL A 118 -0.66 -5.80 9.74
C VAL A 118 -0.90 -4.45 9.04
N PRO A 119 -1.50 -4.43 7.85
CA PRO A 119 -1.84 -3.18 7.16
C PRO A 119 -2.70 -2.25 8.03
N VAL A 120 -2.51 -0.94 7.91
CA VAL A 120 -3.26 0.07 8.70
C VAL A 120 -4.78 -0.09 8.55
N ASN A 121 -5.24 -0.41 7.35
CA ASN A 121 -6.66 -0.65 7.06
C ASN A 121 -7.24 -1.88 7.80
N VAL A 122 -6.40 -2.75 8.38
CA VAL A 122 -6.82 -3.90 9.19
C VAL A 122 -6.99 -3.52 10.67
N TRP A 123 -6.37 -2.43 11.13
CA TRP A 123 -6.39 -2.03 12.54
C TRP A 123 -7.79 -1.85 13.11
N PRO A 124 -8.79 -1.28 12.39
CA PRO A 124 -10.16 -1.18 12.91
C PRO A 124 -10.82 -2.53 13.21
N THR A 125 -10.30 -3.64 12.67
CA THR A 125 -10.82 -5.00 12.90
C THR A 125 -10.24 -5.67 14.15
N ILE A 126 -9.28 -5.04 14.81
CA ILE A 126 -8.59 -5.53 16.01
C ILE A 126 -8.91 -4.59 17.17
N LYS A 127 -9.37 -5.14 18.30
CA LYS A 127 -9.55 -4.36 19.53
C LYS A 127 -8.23 -4.15 20.24
N PHE A 128 -7.81 -2.90 20.42
CA PHE A 128 -6.63 -2.54 21.22
C PHE A 128 -7.05 -2.07 22.62
N THR A 129 -6.31 -2.46 23.65
CA THR A 129 -6.50 -2.00 25.04
C THR A 129 -5.13 -1.75 25.70
N PRO A 130 -4.75 -0.52 26.06
CA PRO A 130 -5.49 0.73 25.82
C PRO A 130 -5.71 0.99 24.32
N THR A 131 -6.66 1.87 24.01
CA THR A 131 -6.94 2.23 22.61
C THR A 131 -5.69 2.84 21.96
N LEU A 132 -5.54 2.65 20.65
CA LEU A 132 -4.43 3.27 19.91
C LEU A 132 -4.54 4.80 19.99
N PRO A 133 -3.40 5.52 19.90
CA PRO A 133 -3.41 6.98 19.84
C PRO A 133 -4.38 7.52 18.76
N PRO A 134 -5.02 8.69 18.98
CA PRO A 134 -6.04 9.23 18.08
C PRO A 134 -5.62 9.37 16.61
N ALA A 135 -4.35 9.68 16.35
CA ALA A 135 -3.82 9.76 14.99
C ALA A 135 -3.88 8.39 14.27
N LEU A 136 -3.58 7.30 14.99
CA LEU A 136 -3.58 5.95 14.44
C LEU A 136 -5.00 5.41 14.23
N THR A 137 -5.92 5.69 15.15
CA THR A 137 -7.33 5.31 14.98
C THR A 137 -7.99 6.09 13.84
N THR A 138 -7.67 7.38 13.69
CA THR A 138 -8.13 8.20 12.55
C THR A 138 -7.58 7.66 11.24
N ALA A 139 -6.29 7.34 11.17
CA ALA A 139 -5.69 6.81 9.95
C ALA A 139 -6.23 5.42 9.58
N GLY A 140 -6.46 4.57 10.58
CA GLY A 140 -7.12 3.27 10.40
C GLY A 140 -8.55 3.40 9.89
N SER A 141 -9.34 4.34 10.42
CA SER A 141 -10.74 4.52 10.04
C SER A 141 -10.92 5.18 8.67
N GLN A 142 -10.07 6.15 8.31
CA GLN A 142 -10.08 6.79 6.99
C GLN A 142 -9.49 5.89 5.90
N GLY A 143 -8.55 5.02 6.29
CA GLY A 143 -7.72 4.21 5.41
C GLY A 143 -6.59 5.02 4.76
N ILE A 144 -5.40 4.42 4.66
CA ILE A 144 -4.23 5.04 4.00
C ILE A 144 -3.93 4.38 2.65
N ALA A 145 -4.26 3.09 2.50
CA ALA A 145 -3.99 2.37 1.26
C ALA A 145 -4.96 2.76 0.12
N VAL A 146 -4.48 2.62 -1.11
CA VAL A 146 -5.27 2.76 -2.34
C VAL A 146 -6.54 1.90 -2.29
N LYS A 147 -7.71 2.54 -2.46
CA LYS A 147 -9.01 1.88 -2.23
C LYS A 147 -9.45 0.97 -3.37
N ARG A 148 -8.99 1.24 -4.61
CA ARG A 148 -9.56 0.65 -5.84
C ARG A 148 -8.53 0.04 -6.79
N ALA A 149 -7.34 -0.30 -6.29
CA ALA A 149 -6.31 -0.89 -7.13
C ALA A 149 -6.57 -2.38 -7.39
N VAL A 150 -6.61 -2.77 -8.66
CA VAL A 150 -6.75 -4.16 -9.10
C VAL A 150 -5.56 -4.52 -9.99
N LYS A 151 -4.96 -5.69 -9.77
CA LYS A 151 -3.89 -6.23 -10.60
C LYS A 151 -4.43 -7.38 -11.46
N LEU A 152 -4.27 -7.26 -12.78
CA LEU A 152 -4.69 -8.27 -13.73
C LEU A 152 -3.50 -8.81 -14.52
N TRP A 153 -3.56 -10.10 -14.83
CA TRP A 153 -2.69 -10.76 -15.81
C TRP A 153 -3.56 -11.19 -16.98
N ILE A 154 -3.27 -10.69 -18.18
CA ILE A 154 -4.05 -10.95 -19.38
C ILE A 154 -3.20 -11.78 -20.33
N HIS A 155 -3.68 -12.98 -20.66
CA HIS A 155 -3.08 -13.80 -21.72
C HIS A 155 -3.69 -13.41 -23.06
N ALA A 156 -3.02 -12.52 -23.79
CA ALA A 156 -3.45 -12.07 -25.10
C ALA A 156 -2.79 -12.89 -26.23
N LYS A 157 -3.53 -13.14 -27.32
CA LYS A 157 -2.97 -13.75 -28.54
C LYS A 157 -1.97 -12.76 -29.15
N LYS A 158 -0.67 -13.12 -29.12
CA LYS A 158 0.50 -12.45 -29.74
C LYS A 158 0.30 -10.97 -30.15
N GLY A 159 0.81 -10.04 -29.34
CA GLY A 159 0.80 -8.59 -29.59
C GLY A 159 2.17 -7.98 -29.99
N ALA A 160 2.19 -6.67 -30.23
CA ALA A 160 3.25 -5.84 -30.84
C ALA A 160 4.59 -5.69 -30.07
N GLY A 161 4.96 -6.64 -29.20
CA GLY A 161 6.18 -6.59 -28.40
C GLY A 161 5.95 -6.14 -26.95
N ARG A 162 7.01 -5.68 -26.27
CA ARG A 162 6.94 -5.14 -24.90
C ARG A 162 6.56 -3.67 -24.96
N PHE A 163 5.48 -3.29 -24.31
CA PHE A 163 5.06 -1.89 -24.21
C PHE A 163 4.67 -1.56 -22.77
N TYR A 164 4.74 -0.26 -22.47
CA TYR A 164 4.20 0.34 -21.26
C TYR A 164 3.11 1.31 -21.69
N GLY A 165 2.00 1.33 -20.97
CA GLY A 165 0.90 2.23 -21.23
C GLY A 165 0.22 2.60 -19.93
N GLN A 166 -0.21 3.86 -19.85
CA GLN A 166 -1.08 4.36 -18.80
C GLN A 166 -2.33 4.91 -19.46
N GLY A 167 -3.49 4.64 -18.86
CA GLY A 167 -4.73 5.28 -19.26
C GLY A 167 -4.89 6.64 -18.60
N VAL A 168 -5.94 7.36 -18.99
CA VAL A 168 -6.43 8.53 -18.24
C VAL A 168 -6.83 8.13 -16.82
N GLU A 169 -6.77 9.08 -15.87
CA GLU A 169 -7.39 8.85 -14.58
C GLU A 169 -8.88 8.53 -14.71
N GLY A 170 -9.36 7.72 -13.80
CA GLY A 170 -10.77 7.39 -13.74
C GLY A 170 -11.07 6.57 -12.51
N THR A 171 -12.29 6.68 -12.02
CA THR A 171 -12.83 5.67 -11.13
C THR A 171 -13.03 4.42 -11.96
N SER A 172 -12.30 3.35 -11.64
CA SER A 172 -12.62 2.05 -12.23
C SER A 172 -14.08 1.76 -11.90
N THR A 173 -14.96 1.82 -12.90
CA THR A 173 -16.19 1.03 -12.85
C THR A 173 -15.72 -0.39 -12.59
N PRO A 174 -16.26 -1.12 -11.59
CA PRO A 174 -15.87 -2.50 -11.37
C PRO A 174 -15.94 -3.22 -12.72
N ILE A 175 -14.82 -3.82 -13.16
CA ILE A 175 -14.85 -4.68 -14.33
C ILE A 175 -15.89 -5.76 -13.99
N PRO A 176 -16.99 -5.88 -14.73
CA PRO A 176 -17.95 -6.94 -14.49
C PRO A 176 -17.17 -8.25 -14.61
N MET A 177 -17.02 -8.96 -13.48
CA MET A 177 -16.49 -10.33 -13.48
C MET A 177 -17.59 -11.28 -13.92
#